data_AF-A0AAP0KJY1-F1
#
_entry.id   AF-A0AAP0KJY1-F1
#
_cell.length_a   1.000
_cell.length_b   1.000
_cell.length_c   1.000
_cell.angle_alpha   90.00
_cell.angle_beta   90.00
_cell.angle_gamma   90.00
#
_symmetry.space_group_name_H-M   'P 1'
#
loop_
_entity.id
_entity.type
_entity.pdbx_description
1 polymer ?
#
loop_
_entity_poly.entity_id
_entity_poly.type
_entity_poly.pdbx_seq_one_letter_code
_entity_poly.pdbx_strand_id
1 'polypeptide(L)'
;MFYITRLMQLLISDDIYIKGKKIKDTICIALADDTCEEPKIRMNKVVRSNLRVRLGDVVSVHHCPDVKYGQRVHILPIDDTIEGVTGNLFDAYLKSYFLEAYRPVRKGDLFLVGGGMRSIEFKVIETGPAEYCVVAPDAEI
;
A
#
# COMPACT_ATOMS: atom_id res chain seq x y z
N MET A 1 -6.17 6.44 -2.33
CA MET A 1 -5.33 7.25 -3.22
C MET A 1 -3.89 7.12 -2.73
N PHE A 2 -3.06 6.35 -3.43
CA PHE A 2 -1.64 6.18 -3.11
C PHE A 2 -0.87 6.91 -4.21
N TYR A 3 0.12 7.72 -3.83
CA TYR A 3 0.69 8.85 -4.57
C TYR A 3 2.23 8.76 -4.55
N ILE A 4 3.08 9.51 -5.26
CA ILE A 4 3.19 10.26 -6.54
C ILE A 4 4.70 10.61 -6.56
N THR A 5 5.44 10.29 -7.61
CA THR A 5 6.74 10.93 -7.87
C THR A 5 6.90 11.22 -9.35
N ARG A 6 7.29 12.45 -9.71
CA ARG A 6 7.89 12.76 -11.01
C ARG A 6 9.41 12.60 -10.87
N LEU A 7 9.88 11.36 -10.89
CA LEU A 7 11.27 11.10 -11.29
C LEU A 7 11.31 11.14 -12.82
N MET A 8 12.36 11.70 -13.40
CA MET A 8 12.54 11.92 -14.85
C MET A 8 12.32 10.69 -15.76
N GLN A 9 12.11 9.50 -15.20
CA GLN A 9 11.92 8.24 -15.93
C GLN A 9 10.67 7.45 -15.50
N LEU A 10 9.90 7.90 -14.50
CA LEU A 10 8.67 7.22 -14.05
C LEU A 10 7.49 7.56 -14.96
N LEU A 11 6.86 6.53 -15.51
CA LEU A 11 5.59 6.66 -16.21
C LEU A 11 4.43 6.61 -15.21
N ILE A 12 3.29 7.17 -15.63
CA ILE A 12 2.05 7.09 -14.86
C ILE A 12 1.68 5.60 -14.72
N SER A 13 1.34 5.20 -13.50
CA SER A 13 0.96 3.82 -13.14
C SER A 13 2.12 2.83 -13.02
N ASP A 14 3.37 3.28 -13.01
CA ASP A 14 4.50 2.40 -12.71
C ASP A 14 4.49 1.95 -11.25
N ASP A 15 4.74 0.65 -11.04
CA ASP A 15 5.07 0.12 -9.73
C ASP A 15 6.48 0.58 -9.30
N ILE A 16 6.56 1.16 -8.11
CA ILE A 16 7.78 1.68 -7.51
C ILE A 16 8.08 1.02 -6.18
N TYR A 17 9.36 0.76 -5.96
CA TYR A 17 9.92 0.26 -4.73
C TYR A 17 10.54 1.44 -3.94
N ILE A 18 10.04 1.70 -2.74
CA ILE A 18 10.48 2.82 -1.90
C ILE A 18 11.22 2.29 -0.67
N LYS A 19 12.44 2.78 -0.43
CA LYS A 19 13.22 2.50 0.80
C LYS A 19 13.14 3.68 1.76
N GLY A 20 12.75 3.38 2.99
CA GLY A 20 12.70 4.31 4.11
C GLY A 20 13.81 4.03 5.14
N LYS A 21 13.50 4.29 6.41
CA LYS A 21 14.44 4.12 7.53
C LYS A 21 14.26 2.76 8.20
N LYS A 22 15.26 2.34 8.98
CA LYS A 22 15.23 1.07 9.77
C LYS A 22 14.91 -0.16 8.92
N ILE A 23 15.46 -0.21 7.70
CA ILE A 23 15.29 -1.33 6.76
C ILE A 23 13.80 -1.58 6.48
N LYS A 24 13.03 -0.49 6.38
CA LYS A 24 11.64 -0.54 5.95
C LYS A 24 11.52 -0.05 4.53
N ASP A 25 10.71 -0.76 3.78
CA ASP A 25 10.46 -0.53 2.37
C ASP A 25 9.03 -0.96 2.03
N THR A 26 8.49 -0.47 0.93
CA THR A 26 7.12 -0.76 0.47
C THR A 26 7.04 -0.60 -1.06
N ILE A 27 5.98 -1.16 -1.65
CA ILE A 27 5.64 -0.96 -3.06
C ILE A 27 4.49 0.03 -3.15
N CYS A 28 4.58 0.97 -4.08
CA CYS A 28 3.52 1.92 -4.37
C CYS A 28 3.36 2.06 -5.89
N ILE A 29 2.22 2.63 -6.32
CA ILE A 29 2.04 3.06 -7.70
C ILE A 29 2.41 4.54 -7.81
N ALA A 30 3.24 4.89 -8.79
CA ALA A 30 3.55 6.27 -9.12
C ALA A 30 2.41 6.91 -9.91
N LEU A 31 1.96 8.08 -9.48
CA LEU A 31 1.04 8.93 -10.21
C LEU A 31 1.73 10.26 -10.52
N ALA A 32 1.40 10.90 -11.64
CA ALA A 32 1.89 12.23 -11.95
C ALA A 32 1.12 13.30 -11.14
N ASP A 33 1.83 14.34 -10.70
CA ASP A 33 1.27 15.52 -10.05
C ASP A 33 2.12 16.73 -10.38
N ASP A 34 1.59 17.59 -11.24
CA ASP A 34 2.26 18.80 -11.71
C ASP A 34 2.41 19.85 -10.60
N THR A 35 1.75 19.67 -9.46
CA THR A 35 1.88 20.53 -8.27
C THR A 35 2.94 20.05 -7.29
N CYS A 36 3.58 18.92 -7.56
CA CYS A 36 4.69 18.40 -6.76
C CYS A 36 6.02 18.91 -7.32
N GLU A 37 6.83 19.56 -6.47
CA GLU A 37 8.19 19.96 -6.86
C GLU A 37 9.04 18.74 -7.18
N GLU A 38 9.91 18.85 -8.19
CA GLU A 38 10.73 17.76 -8.73
C GLU A 38 11.55 16.97 -7.69
N PRO A 39 12.22 17.58 -6.68
CA PRO A 39 12.96 16.81 -5.69
C PRO A 39 12.09 16.19 -4.59
N LYS A 40 10.75 16.29 -4.69
CA LYS A 40 9.82 15.86 -3.63
C LYS A 40 8.95 14.67 -4.09
N ILE A 41 8.56 13.87 -3.11
CA ILE A 41 7.58 12.80 -3.23
C ILE A 41 6.40 13.09 -2.30
N ARG A 42 5.17 12.94 -2.79
CA ARG A 42 3.97 13.01 -1.94
C ARG A 42 3.50 11.60 -1.61
N MET A 43 3.34 11.32 -0.33
CA MET A 43 2.79 10.04 0.14
C MET A 43 1.94 10.29 1.39
N ASN A 44 0.94 9.44 1.61
CA ASN A 44 0.03 9.61 2.74
C ASN A 44 0.69 9.21 4.08
N LYS A 45 -0.03 9.41 5.19
CA LYS A 45 0.47 9.08 6.54
C LYS A 45 0.79 7.59 6.69
N VAL A 46 -0.01 6.70 6.09
CA VAL A 46 0.15 5.24 6.18
C VAL A 46 1.49 4.80 5.56
N VAL A 47 1.77 5.24 4.32
CA VAL A 47 3.04 4.90 3.63
C VAL A 47 4.24 5.42 4.42
N ARG A 48 4.18 6.66 4.95
CA ARG A 48 5.25 7.19 5.81
C ARG A 48 5.46 6.36 7.07
N SER A 49 4.38 5.90 7.70
CA SER A 49 4.43 5.04 8.88
C SER A 49 5.08 3.69 8.58
N ASN A 50 4.73 3.05 7.45
CA ASN A 50 5.35 1.80 7.00
C ASN A 50 6.85 1.98 6.77
N LEU A 51 7.24 3.07 6.09
CA LEU A 51 8.63 3.44 5.80
C LEU A 51 9.42 4.01 6.99
N ARG A 52 8.75 4.27 8.13
CA ARG A 52 9.33 4.90 9.34
C ARG A 52 9.97 6.27 9.06
N VAL A 53 9.33 7.08 8.23
CA VAL A 53 9.76 8.43 7.85
C VAL A 53 8.77 9.51 8.29
N ARG A 54 9.24 10.75 8.38
CA ARG A 54 8.46 11.97 8.65
C ARG A 54 8.48 12.90 7.45
N LEU A 55 7.67 13.96 7.48
CA LEU A 55 7.76 15.01 6.47
C LEU A 55 9.16 15.63 6.49
N GLY A 56 9.76 15.79 5.31
CA GLY A 56 11.13 16.31 5.15
C GLY A 56 12.23 15.24 5.22
N ASP A 57 11.91 14.00 5.59
CA ASP A 57 12.87 12.90 5.48
C ASP A 57 13.10 12.50 4.02
N VAL A 58 14.32 12.07 3.71
CA VAL A 58 14.69 11.53 2.40
C VAL A 58 14.39 10.04 2.32
N VAL A 59 13.91 9.59 1.16
CA VAL A 59 13.68 8.18 0.82
C VAL A 59 14.38 7.86 -0.50
N SER A 60 14.66 6.58 -0.75
CA SER A 60 15.12 6.13 -2.07
C SER A 60 13.95 5.53 -2.84
N VAL A 61 13.84 5.83 -4.13
CA VAL A 61 12.77 5.34 -5.00
C VAL A 61 13.42 4.62 -6.19
N HIS A 62 12.90 3.44 -6.50
CA HIS A 62 13.38 2.60 -7.59
C HIS A 62 12.18 2.12 -8.41
N HIS A 63 12.33 2.00 -9.73
CA HIS A 63 11.35 1.31 -10.55
C HIS A 63 11.27 -0.17 -10.13
N CYS A 64 10.07 -0.74 -10.17
CA CYS A 64 9.81 -2.13 -9.87
C CYS A 64 8.87 -2.75 -10.92
N PRO A 65 9.29 -2.90 -12.19
CA PRO A 65 8.41 -3.41 -13.26
C PRO A 65 8.02 -4.88 -13.10
N ASP A 66 8.72 -5.62 -12.24
CA ASP A 66 8.57 -7.08 -12.11
C ASP A 66 7.57 -7.52 -11.04
N VAL A 67 6.75 -6.61 -10.48
CA VAL A 67 5.72 -7.00 -9.51
C VAL A 67 4.75 -7.97 -10.15
N LYS A 68 4.53 -9.12 -9.51
CA LYS A 68 3.63 -10.16 -9.99
C LYS A 68 2.25 -10.01 -9.37
N TYR A 69 1.23 -10.51 -10.06
CA TYR A 69 -0.09 -10.68 -9.47
C TYR A 69 -0.05 -11.71 -8.35
N GLY A 70 -0.72 -11.38 -7.25
CA GLY A 70 -0.83 -12.22 -6.08
C GLY A 70 -1.80 -13.37 -6.33
N GLN A 71 -1.40 -14.58 -6.00
CA GLN A 71 -2.30 -15.74 -5.93
C GLN A 71 -3.10 -15.71 -4.63
N ARG A 72 -2.44 -15.29 -3.53
CA ARG A 72 -3.04 -15.20 -2.20
C ARG A 72 -2.39 -14.12 -1.36
N VAL A 73 -3.16 -13.46 -0.50
CA VAL A 73 -2.67 -12.46 0.45
C VAL A 73 -3.36 -12.68 1.79
N HIS A 74 -2.58 -13.01 2.82
CA HIS A 74 -3.12 -13.18 4.16
C HIS A 74 -3.10 -11.85 4.91
N ILE A 75 -4.29 -11.38 5.31
CA ILE A 75 -4.49 -10.08 5.95
C ILE A 75 -5.20 -10.27 7.29
N LEU A 76 -4.67 -9.66 8.35
CA LEU A 76 -5.32 -9.65 9.66
C LEU A 76 -5.63 -8.23 10.11
N PRO A 77 -6.79 -7.99 10.75
CA PRO A 77 -7.05 -6.72 11.40
C PRO A 77 -6.12 -6.51 12.60
N ILE A 78 -5.94 -5.25 12.99
CA ILE A 78 -5.36 -4.90 14.29
C ILE A 78 -6.46 -4.94 15.34
N ASP A 79 -6.24 -5.72 16.40
CA ASP A 79 -7.20 -6.02 17.47
C ASP A 79 -7.91 -4.77 18.01
N ASP A 80 -7.13 -3.71 18.31
CA ASP A 80 -7.65 -2.45 18.87
C ASP A 80 -8.61 -1.70 17.93
N THR A 81 -8.59 -2.02 16.63
CA THR A 81 -9.43 -1.34 15.62
C THR A 81 -10.72 -2.08 15.27
N ILE A 82 -10.88 -3.31 15.76
CA ILE A 82 -12.07 -4.14 15.50
C ILE A 82 -13.00 -4.28 16.71
N GLU A 83 -12.70 -3.60 17.82
CA GLU A 83 -13.53 -3.66 19.02
C GLU A 83 -14.98 -3.20 18.72
N GLY A 84 -15.94 -4.09 18.98
CA GLY A 84 -17.35 -3.86 18.72
C GLY A 84 -17.75 -3.88 17.24
N VAL A 85 -16.86 -4.29 16.33
CA VAL A 85 -17.21 -4.57 14.93
C VAL A 85 -17.80 -5.97 14.85
N THR A 86 -18.97 -6.10 14.21
CA THR A 86 -19.65 -7.37 13.98
C THR A 86 -19.77 -7.65 12.49
N GLY A 87 -19.85 -8.93 12.12
CA GLY A 87 -19.99 -9.37 10.74
C GLY A 87 -18.66 -9.70 10.04
N ASN A 88 -18.75 -9.93 8.73
CA ASN A 88 -17.60 -10.33 7.93
C ASN A 88 -16.77 -9.10 7.51
N LEU A 89 -15.52 -9.04 7.97
CA LEU A 89 -14.59 -7.92 7.67
C LEU A 89 -14.19 -7.86 6.20
N PHE A 90 -14.14 -9.01 5.52
CA PHE A 90 -13.81 -9.05 4.11
C PHE A 90 -14.88 -8.35 3.28
N ASP A 91 -16.15 -8.73 3.42
CA ASP A 91 -17.24 -8.12 2.66
C ASP A 91 -17.46 -6.64 3.02
N ALA A 92 -17.31 -6.29 4.30
CA ALA A 92 -17.56 -4.94 4.78
C ALA A 92 -16.42 -3.94 4.46
N TYR A 93 -15.17 -4.41 4.36
CA TYR A 93 -13.99 -3.54 4.22
C TYR A 93 -13.07 -3.95 3.07
N LEU A 94 -12.54 -5.17 3.08
CA LEU A 94 -11.46 -5.55 2.17
C LEU A 94 -11.91 -5.69 0.71
N LYS A 95 -13.13 -6.20 0.48
CA LYS A 95 -13.66 -6.42 -0.87
C LYS A 95 -13.69 -5.13 -1.68
N SER A 96 -14.36 -4.08 -1.18
CA SER A 96 -14.45 -2.80 -1.87
C SER A 96 -13.09 -2.09 -1.96
N TYR A 97 -12.20 -2.33 -0.99
CA TYR A 97 -10.86 -1.77 -0.99
C TYR A 97 -9.99 -2.30 -2.14
N PHE A 98 -10.08 -3.61 -2.44
CA PHE A 98 -9.27 -4.27 -3.46
C PHE A 98 -9.97 -4.47 -4.82
N LEU A 99 -11.29 -4.37 -4.87
CA LEU A 99 -12.08 -4.57 -6.10
C LEU A 99 -11.58 -3.66 -7.23
N GLU A 100 -11.07 -4.29 -8.30
CA GLU A 100 -10.55 -3.65 -9.53
C GLU A 100 -9.50 -2.56 -9.30
N ALA A 101 -8.87 -2.54 -8.12
CA ALA A 101 -7.97 -1.48 -7.72
C ALA A 101 -6.48 -1.80 -8.00
N TYR A 102 -6.17 -3.06 -8.32
CA TYR A 102 -4.81 -3.56 -8.63
C TYR A 102 -3.76 -3.00 -7.67
N ARG A 103 -4.05 -3.05 -6.35
CA ARG A 103 -3.20 -2.41 -5.34
C ARG A 103 -1.97 -3.28 -5.08
N PRO A 104 -0.74 -2.72 -5.14
CA PRO A 104 0.42 -3.42 -4.62
C PRO A 104 0.32 -3.50 -3.10
N VAL A 105 0.73 -4.63 -2.56
CA VAL A 105 0.84 -4.88 -1.13
C VAL A 105 2.19 -5.53 -0.84
N ARG A 106 2.75 -5.22 0.33
CA ARG A 106 3.98 -5.85 0.82
C ARG A 106 3.73 -6.48 2.17
N LYS A 107 4.34 -7.65 2.39
CA LYS A 107 4.37 -8.31 3.69
C LYS A 107 4.82 -7.35 4.79
N GLY A 108 4.03 -7.27 5.85
CA GLY A 108 4.29 -6.44 7.02
C GLY A 108 3.75 -5.02 6.94
N ASP A 109 3.23 -4.57 5.80
CA ASP A 109 2.61 -3.26 5.68
C ASP A 109 1.30 -3.18 6.46
N LEU A 110 1.06 -2.00 7.03
CA LEU A 110 -0.22 -1.61 7.59
C LEU A 110 -1.00 -0.76 6.59
N PHE A 111 -2.32 -0.87 6.59
CA PHE A 111 -3.19 0.00 5.82
C PHE A 111 -4.54 0.18 6.52
N LEU A 112 -5.18 1.33 6.25
CA LEU A 112 -6.48 1.70 6.80
C LEU A 112 -7.56 1.56 5.73
N VAL A 113 -8.67 0.93 6.10
CA VAL A 113 -9.86 0.81 5.24
C VAL A 113 -11.05 1.39 5.96
N GLY A 114 -11.74 2.33 5.31
CA GLY A 114 -12.99 2.91 5.81
C GLY A 114 -14.19 2.06 5.39
N GLY A 115 -15.12 1.84 6.32
CA GLY A 115 -16.39 1.15 6.09
C GLY A 115 -17.47 1.74 7.00
N GLY A 116 -18.53 2.30 6.38
CA GLY A 116 -19.58 3.00 7.11
C GLY A 116 -19.05 4.16 7.95
N MET A 117 -19.17 4.06 9.28
CA MET A 117 -18.76 5.10 10.23
C MET A 117 -17.39 4.84 10.91
N ARG A 118 -16.69 3.76 10.56
CA ARG A 118 -15.43 3.37 11.20
C ARG A 118 -14.34 3.07 10.18
N SER A 119 -13.09 3.16 10.63
CA SER A 119 -11.92 2.71 9.86
C SER A 119 -11.22 1.60 10.65
N ILE A 120 -10.83 0.54 9.95
CA ILE A 120 -10.11 -0.59 10.54
C ILE A 120 -8.69 -0.58 9.98
N GLU A 121 -7.71 -0.82 10.85
CA GLU A 121 -6.33 -1.02 10.44
C GLU A 121 -6.09 -2.51 10.19
N PHE A 122 -5.48 -2.81 9.06
CA PHE A 122 -5.13 -4.15 8.65
C PHE A 122 -3.64 -4.26 8.45
N LYS A 123 -3.11 -5.46 8.67
CA LYS A 123 -1.73 -5.82 8.44
C LYS A 123 -1.66 -6.93 7.41
N VAL A 124 -0.80 -6.75 6.42
CA VAL A 124 -0.43 -7.82 5.48
C VAL A 124 0.51 -8.78 6.22
N ILE A 125 0.07 -10.01 6.44
CA ILE A 125 0.83 -11.03 7.17
C ILE A 125 1.72 -11.82 6.22
N GLU A 126 1.17 -12.22 5.07
CA GLU A 126 1.89 -12.94 4.02
C GLU A 126 1.37 -12.55 2.64
N THR A 127 2.23 -12.67 1.64
CA THR A 127 1.89 -12.52 0.22
C THR A 127 2.39 -13.75 -0.55
N GLY A 128 1.62 -14.19 -1.54
CA GLY A 128 2.04 -15.18 -2.51
C GLY A 128 1.97 -14.58 -3.91
N PRO A 129 3.10 -14.24 -4.57
CA PRO A 129 4.48 -14.49 -4.14
C PRO A 129 4.95 -13.56 -3.00
N ALA A 130 5.97 -14.02 -2.27
CA ALA A 130 6.69 -13.21 -1.30
C ALA A 130 7.72 -12.30 -2.02
N GLU A 131 8.05 -11.11 -1.51
CA GLU A 131 7.51 -10.45 -0.30
C GLU A 131 6.42 -9.39 -0.62
N TYR A 132 6.08 -9.22 -1.90
CA TYR A 132 5.09 -8.25 -2.36
C TYR A 132 4.44 -8.73 -3.65
N CYS A 133 3.21 -8.28 -3.89
CA CYS A 133 2.45 -8.59 -5.10
C CYS A 133 1.38 -7.52 -5.36
N VAL A 134 0.82 -7.50 -6.56
CA VAL A 134 -0.39 -6.74 -6.89
C VAL A 134 -1.61 -7.61 -6.61
N VAL A 135 -2.57 -7.09 -5.83
CA VAL A 135 -3.85 -7.75 -5.56
C VAL A 135 -4.77 -7.58 -6.76
N ALA A 136 -4.86 -8.62 -7.60
CA ALA A 136 -5.75 -8.69 -8.74
C ALA A 136 -7.11 -9.32 -8.35
N PRO A 137 -8.16 -9.20 -9.19
CA PRO A 137 -9.50 -9.72 -8.87
C PRO A 137 -9.58 -11.23 -8.56
N ASP A 138 -8.61 -12.01 -9.04
CA ASP A 138 -8.48 -13.46 -8.85
C ASP A 138 -7.65 -13.86 -7.62
N ALA A 139 -7.05 -12.90 -6.92
CA ALA A 139 -6.29 -13.15 -5.71
C ALA A 139 -7.19 -13.61 -4.55
N GLU A 140 -6.79 -14.67 -3.86
CA GLU A 140 -7.43 -15.11 -2.61
C GLU A 140 -7.00 -14.18 -1.46
N ILE A 141 -7.95 -13.68 -0.67
CA ILE A 141 -7.70 -12.79 0.48
C ILE A 141 -8.30 -13.42 1.74
#